data_AF-A0AA40TUI5-F1
#
_entry.id   AF-A0AA40TUI5-F1
#
_cell.length_a   1.000
_cell.length_b   1.000
_cell.length_c   1.000
_cell.angle_alpha   90.00
_cell.angle_beta   90.00
_cell.angle_gamma   90.00
#
_symmetry.space_group_name_H-M   'P 1'
#
loop_
_entity.id
_entity.type
_entity.pdbx_description
1 polymer ?
#
loop_
_entity_poly.entity_id
_entity_poly.type
_entity_poly.pdbx_seq_one_letter_code
_entity_poly.pdbx_strand_id
1 'polypeptide(L)'
;MMKKQGVSLGGKGVRACLTQAQVQSDNIPLTDPASGCTQKITARNGKTWNFQFSCPKAQGTGQAQFLSDREFTTNVVGTFNATGQQQNGSMDTRAVWLGPQCGNVAPRT
;
A
#
# COMPACT_ATOMS: atom_id res chain seq x y z
N MET A 1 4.61 -19.36 2.65
CA MET A 1 3.59 -19.04 1.63
C MET A 1 3.65 -17.57 1.19
N MET A 2 3.82 -16.60 2.09
CA MET A 2 3.89 -15.16 1.71
C MET A 2 5.13 -14.73 0.88
N LYS A 3 6.32 -15.32 1.12
CA LYS A 3 7.54 -14.99 0.33
C LYS A 3 7.38 -15.22 -1.18
N LYS A 4 6.56 -16.19 -1.58
CA LYS A 4 6.28 -16.51 -3.00
C LYS A 4 5.36 -15.48 -3.67
N GLN A 5 4.65 -14.66 -2.89
CA GLN A 5 3.77 -13.59 -3.36
C GLN A 5 4.42 -12.21 -3.22
N GLY A 6 5.75 -12.18 -3.11
CA GLY A 6 6.53 -10.96 -3.01
C GLY A 6 6.36 -10.16 -1.72
N VAL A 7 5.88 -10.81 -0.66
CA VAL A 7 5.70 -10.19 0.67
C VAL A 7 6.55 -10.89 1.72
N SER A 8 7.29 -10.12 2.51
CA SER A 8 7.85 -10.59 3.77
C SER A 8 7.33 -9.75 4.95
N LEU A 9 6.83 -10.43 5.98
CA LEU A 9 6.56 -9.85 7.29
C LEU A 9 7.90 -9.71 8.04
N GLY A 10 8.29 -8.48 8.33
CA GLY A 10 9.47 -8.20 9.16
C GLY A 10 9.10 -7.29 10.31
N GLY A 11 9.05 -7.83 11.53
CA GLY A 11 9.08 -7.15 12.84
C GLY A 11 8.04 -6.04 13.14
N LYS A 12 7.88 -5.06 12.26
CA LYS A 12 7.01 -3.87 12.41
C LYS A 12 6.42 -3.36 11.08
N GLY A 13 6.49 -4.14 9.99
CA GLY A 13 5.96 -3.70 8.70
C GLY A 13 5.95 -4.77 7.61
N VAL A 14 5.46 -4.37 6.44
CA VAL A 14 5.35 -5.20 5.24
C VAL A 14 6.43 -4.74 4.25
N ARG A 15 7.17 -5.70 3.67
CA ARG A 15 8.06 -5.42 2.53
C ARG A 15 7.47 -6.04 1.28
N ALA A 16 7.41 -5.27 0.20
CA ALA A 16 6.94 -5.70 -1.11
C ALA A 16 8.06 -5.55 -2.15
N CYS A 17 8.22 -6.54 -3.02
CA CYS A 17 9.06 -6.44 -4.21
C CYS A 17 8.20 -6.06 -5.41
N LEU A 18 8.55 -4.96 -6.08
CA LEU A 18 7.81 -4.41 -7.21
C LEU A 18 8.59 -4.57 -8.51
N THR A 19 7.87 -4.75 -9.62
CA THR A 19 8.46 -4.69 -10.95
C THR A 19 8.68 -3.24 -11.38
N GLN A 20 9.57 -3.02 -12.35
CA GLN A 20 9.81 -1.68 -12.92
C GLN A 20 8.52 -1.05 -13.46
N ALA A 21 7.67 -1.85 -14.12
CA ALA A 21 6.39 -1.37 -14.65
C ALA A 21 5.42 -0.91 -13.54
N GLN A 22 5.40 -1.60 -12.38
CA GLN A 22 4.59 -1.19 -11.24
C GLN A 22 5.08 0.14 -10.63
N VAL A 23 6.39 0.33 -10.55
CA VAL A 23 7.00 1.59 -10.06
C VAL A 23 6.70 2.76 -11.00
N GLN A 24 6.71 2.51 -12.31
CA GLN A 24 6.39 3.52 -13.33
C GLN A 24 4.90 3.74 -13.54
N SER A 25 4.05 2.95 -12.89
CA SER A 25 2.61 3.05 -13.08
C SER A 25 2.02 4.27 -12.38
N ASP A 26 0.91 4.76 -12.92
CA ASP A 26 0.10 5.80 -12.30
C ASP A 26 -0.81 5.28 -11.17
N ASN A 27 -0.32 4.32 -10.40
CA ASN A 27 -1.02 3.78 -9.24
C ASN A 27 -0.07 3.72 -8.04
N ILE A 28 -0.62 3.55 -6.84
CA ILE A 28 0.18 3.19 -5.67
C ILE A 28 0.23 1.65 -5.65
N PRO A 29 1.35 1.00 -6.03
CA PRO A 29 1.42 -0.44 -6.27
C PRO A 29 1.55 -1.26 -4.98
N LEU A 30 1.01 -0.75 -3.86
CA LEU A 30 1.09 -1.40 -2.55
C LEU A 30 -0.07 -2.35 -2.29
N THR A 31 -1.16 -2.26 -3.06
CA THR A 31 -2.27 -3.21 -2.98
C THR A 31 -1.84 -4.56 -3.53
N ASP A 32 -2.06 -5.61 -2.74
CA ASP A 32 -1.91 -6.99 -3.20
C ASP A 32 -3.10 -7.34 -4.12
N PRO A 33 -2.88 -7.73 -5.38
CA PRO A 33 -3.96 -8.15 -6.27
C PRO A 33 -4.79 -9.31 -5.70
N ALA A 34 -4.17 -10.18 -4.89
CA ALA A 34 -4.82 -11.34 -4.28
C ALA A 34 -5.61 -11.00 -3.01
N SER A 35 -5.50 -9.78 -2.46
CA SER A 35 -6.20 -9.42 -1.21
C SER A 35 -7.65 -8.97 -1.42
N GLY A 36 -8.12 -8.89 -2.67
CA GLY A 36 -9.44 -8.35 -3.00
C GLY A 36 -9.58 -6.85 -2.70
N CYS A 37 -8.47 -6.17 -2.44
CA CYS A 37 -8.45 -4.73 -2.23
C CYS A 37 -8.35 -4.00 -3.56
N THR A 38 -9.17 -2.98 -3.74
CA THR A 38 -9.10 -2.04 -4.84
C THR A 38 -8.74 -0.67 -4.31
N GLN A 39 -7.96 0.08 -5.08
CA GLN A 39 -7.64 1.46 -4.79
C GLN A 39 -7.84 2.30 -6.05
N LYS A 40 -8.46 3.47 -5.89
CA LYS A 40 -8.68 4.42 -6.98
C LYS A 40 -8.14 5.78 -6.56
N ILE A 41 -7.23 6.34 -7.36
CA ILE A 41 -6.78 7.72 -7.16
C ILE A 41 -7.91 8.66 -7.57
N THR A 42 -8.29 9.56 -6.67
CA THR A 42 -9.37 10.54 -6.87
C THR A 42 -8.83 11.93 -7.21
N ALA A 43 -7.64 12.29 -6.73
CA ALA A 43 -6.98 13.54 -7.08
C ALA A 43 -5.45 13.43 -6.99
N ARG A 44 -4.74 14.18 -7.84
CA ARG A 44 -3.28 14.29 -7.84
C ARG A 44 -2.88 15.76 -7.81
N ASN A 45 -2.37 16.20 -6.67
CA ASN A 45 -1.96 17.58 -6.43
C ASN A 45 -0.46 17.60 -6.16
N GLY A 46 0.34 17.46 -7.23
CA GLY A 46 1.80 17.35 -7.12
C GLY A 46 2.23 16.16 -6.27
N LYS A 47 2.81 16.44 -5.10
CA LYS A 47 3.28 15.43 -4.13
C LYS A 47 2.18 14.88 -3.23
N THR A 48 0.94 15.34 -3.36
CA THR A 48 -0.18 14.88 -2.52
C THR A 48 -1.22 14.19 -3.39
N TRP A 49 -1.45 12.90 -3.16
CA TRP A 49 -2.41 12.11 -3.91
C TRP A 49 -3.54 11.66 -2.99
N ASN A 50 -4.77 11.98 -3.36
CA ASN A 50 -5.95 11.47 -2.66
C ASN A 50 -6.45 10.21 -3.38
N PHE A 51 -6.88 9.23 -2.60
CA PHE A 51 -7.40 7.98 -3.12
C PHE A 51 -8.56 7.47 -2.26
N GLN A 52 -9.35 6.59 -2.85
CA GLN A 52 -10.34 5.78 -2.15
C GLN A 52 -9.89 4.32 -2.20
N PHE A 53 -10.09 3.59 -1.11
CA PHE A 53 -9.80 2.17 -1.05
C PHE A 53 -11.04 1.38 -0.63
N SER A 54 -11.17 0.18 -1.18
CA SER A 54 -12.22 -0.78 -0.83
C SER A 54 -11.63 -2.18 -0.78
N CYS A 55 -11.70 -2.80 0.38
CA CYS A 55 -11.26 -4.14 0.71
C CYS A 55 -12.41 -4.91 1.38
N PRO A 56 -12.42 -6.25 1.36
CA PRO A 56 -13.50 -7.05 1.95
C PRO A 56 -13.77 -6.75 3.43
N LYS A 57 -12.74 -6.30 4.16
CA LYS A 57 -12.79 -5.98 5.60
C LYS A 57 -12.46 -4.52 5.90
N ALA A 58 -12.28 -3.66 4.90
CA ALA A 58 -11.95 -2.26 5.15
C ALA A 58 -12.32 -1.37 3.97
N GLN A 59 -12.87 -0.19 4.21
CA GLN A 59 -13.14 0.78 3.14
C GLN A 59 -12.99 2.20 3.66
N GLY A 60 -12.61 3.13 2.79
CA GLY A 60 -12.44 4.51 3.19
C GLY A 60 -11.68 5.35 2.16
N THR A 61 -11.17 6.47 2.64
CA THR A 61 -10.35 7.39 1.85
C THR A 61 -8.95 7.48 2.44
N GLY A 62 -8.01 7.90 1.61
CA GLY A 62 -6.65 8.12 2.03
C GLY A 62 -5.99 9.24 1.26
N GLN A 63 -4.92 9.74 1.85
CA GLN A 63 -4.03 10.70 1.26
C GLN A 63 -2.61 10.16 1.36
N ALA A 64 -1.90 10.10 0.24
CA ALA A 64 -0.48 9.83 0.17
C ALA A 64 0.28 11.15 0.00
N GLN A 65 1.29 11.37 0.83
CA GLN A 65 2.21 12.50 0.73
C GLN A 65 3.59 11.99 0.37
N PHE A 66 4.04 12.30 -0.84
CA PHE A 66 5.38 11.98 -1.32
C PHE A 66 6.39 12.95 -0.72
N LEU A 67 7.31 12.44 0.08
CA LEU A 67 8.38 13.20 0.72
C LEU A 67 9.60 13.26 -0.21
N SER A 68 9.87 12.17 -0.92
CA SER A 68 10.87 12.06 -1.98
C SER A 68 10.49 10.96 -2.98
N ASP A 69 11.31 10.75 -4.00
CA ASP A 69 11.16 9.63 -4.94
C ASP A 69 11.32 8.25 -4.27
N ARG A 70 11.79 8.22 -3.02
CA ARG A 70 12.09 7.02 -2.23
C ARG A 70 11.23 6.89 -0.99
N GLU A 71 10.33 7.83 -0.72
CA GLU A 71 9.59 7.85 0.53
C GLU A 71 8.25 8.58 0.39
N PHE A 72 7.20 7.97 0.93
CA PHE A 72 5.92 8.63 1.12
C PHE A 72 5.24 8.16 2.41
N THR A 73 4.41 9.04 2.96
CA THR A 73 3.50 8.70 4.06
C THR A 73 2.09 8.58 3.53
N THR A 74 1.25 7.82 4.23
CA THR A 74 -0.19 7.78 3.94
C THR A 74 -0.98 7.97 5.23
N ASN A 75 -2.00 8.81 5.18
CA ASN A 75 -3.05 8.81 6.18
C ASN A 75 -4.30 8.20 5.55
N VAL A 76 -4.90 7.20 6.19
CA VAL A 76 -6.17 6.60 5.76
C VAL A 76 -7.21 6.74 6.87
N VAL A 77 -8.45 7.01 6.47
CA VAL A 77 -9.61 7.10 7.36
C VAL A 77 -10.72 6.26 6.78
N GLY A 78 -11.34 5.42 7.60
CA GLY A 78 -12.35 4.50 7.11
C GLY A 78 -12.89 3.56 8.16
N THR A 79 -13.60 2.55 7.68
CA THR A 79 -14.08 1.43 8.48
C THR A 79 -13.13 0.25 8.32
N PHE A 80 -12.84 -0.44 9.43
CA PHE A 80 -11.96 -1.60 9.48
C PHE A 80 -12.65 -2.71 10.27
N ASN A 81 -12.53 -3.95 9.80
CA ASN A 81 -13.07 -5.14 10.45
C ASN A 81 -11.91 -6.11 10.77
N ALA A 82 -11.13 -5.79 11.80
CA ALA A 82 -10.00 -6.59 12.24
C ALA A 82 -10.43 -7.72 13.21
N THR A 83 -11.48 -7.49 14.01
CA THR A 83 -11.90 -8.37 15.12
C THR A 83 -13.27 -9.03 14.90
N GLY A 84 -13.83 -8.93 13.69
CA GLY A 84 -15.19 -9.39 13.39
C GLY A 84 -16.27 -8.32 13.53
N GLN A 85 -15.93 -7.17 14.13
CA GLN A 85 -16.78 -5.98 14.18
C GLN A 85 -16.19 -4.85 13.36
N GLN A 86 -17.06 -4.15 12.63
CA GLN A 86 -16.70 -2.97 11.86
C GLN A 86 -16.50 -1.77 12.80
N GLN A 87 -15.32 -1.16 12.75
CA GLN A 87 -14.94 -0.03 13.56
C GLN A 87 -14.45 1.12 12.68
N ASN A 88 -14.84 2.35 13.01
CA ASN A 88 -14.25 3.52 12.39
C ASN A 88 -12.86 3.75 12.97
N GLY A 89 -11.91 4.07 12.10
CA GLY A 89 -10.53 4.30 12.52
C GLY A 89 -9.78 5.17 11.53
N SER A 90 -8.57 5.53 11.95
CA SER A 90 -7.56 6.09 11.06
C SER A 90 -6.24 5.37 11.26
N MET A 91 -5.41 5.37 10.23
CA MET A 91 -4.10 4.73 10.27
C MET A 91 -3.11 5.58 9.47
N ASP A 92 -1.95 5.82 10.08
CA ASP A 92 -0.81 6.42 9.42
C ASP A 92 0.19 5.33 9.03
N THR A 93 0.72 5.42 7.82
CA THR A 93 1.78 4.54 7.34
C THR A 93 2.91 5.33 6.71
N ARG A 94 4.08 4.73 6.68
CA ARG A 94 5.28 5.26 6.05
C ARG A 94 5.89 4.17 5.19
N ALA A 95 6.06 4.46 3.91
CA ALA A 95 6.69 3.58 2.94
C ALA A 95 8.05 4.16 2.54
N VAL A 96 9.08 3.31 2.55
CA VAL A 96 10.45 3.67 2.18
C VAL A 96 10.98 2.69 1.15
N TRP A 97 11.70 3.21 0.16
CA TRP A 97 12.42 2.40 -0.81
C TRP A 97 13.70 1.85 -0.18
N LEU A 98 13.82 0.53 -0.15
CA LEU A 98 14.95 -0.16 0.47
C LEU A 98 16.12 -0.41 -0.51
N GLY A 99 15.86 -0.40 -1.81
CA GLY A 99 16.86 -0.67 -2.83
C GLY A 99 16.29 -1.42 -4.04
N PRO A 100 17.11 -1.62 -5.08
CA PRO A 100 16.71 -2.33 -6.31
C PRO A 100 16.69 -3.86 -6.14
N GLN A 101 17.33 -4.39 -5.10
CA GLN A 101 17.41 -5.83 -4.86
C GLN A 101 16.38 -6.27 -3.83
N CYS A 102 15.50 -7.20 -4.23
CA CYS A 102 14.49 -7.77 -3.35
C CYS A 102 14.98 -8.93 -2.47
N GLY A 103 16.25 -9.32 -2.60
CA GLY A 103 16.82 -10.48 -1.93
C GLY A 103 16.05 -11.76 -2.27
N ASN A 104 15.63 -12.51 -1.24
CA ASN A 104 14.88 -13.76 -1.41
C ASN A 104 13.37 -13.56 -1.56
N VAL A 105 12.90 -12.35 -1.89
CA VAL A 105 11.49 -12.01 -2.11
C VAL A 105 11.27 -11.86 -3.61
N ALA A 106 10.44 -12.73 -4.19
CA ALA A 106 10.14 -12.67 -5.62
C ALA A 106 9.34 -11.39 -5.95
N PRO A 107 9.52 -10.76 -7.13
CA PRO A 107 8.67 -9.66 -7.56
C PRO A 107 7.20 -10.07 -7.59
N ARG A 108 6.32 -9.15 -7.20
CA ARG A 108 4.87 -9.32 -7.39
C ARG A 108 4.55 -9.23 -8.88
N THR A 109 4.00 -10.32 -9.42
CA THR A 109 3.40 -10.36 -10.77
C THR A 109 2.02 -9.73 -10.75
#